data_AF-A0A840U116-F1
#
_entry.id   AF-A0A840U116-F1
#
_cell.length_a   1.000
_cell.length_b   1.000
_cell.length_c   1.000
_cell.angle_alpha   90.00
_cell.angle_beta   90.00
_cell.angle_gamma   90.00
#
_symmetry.space_group_name_H-M   'P 1'
#
loop_
_entity.id
_entity.type
_entity.pdbx_description
1 polymer ?
#
loop_
_entity_poly.entity_id
_entity_poly.type
_entity_poly.pdbx_seq_one_letter_code
_entity_poly.pdbx_strand_id
1 'polypeptide(L)'
;MKKRRYVAVTALLFLALLATPGFGQSTHLGLPLLKANSSKLSVRIGNVVVDGLWTLKPDYKLNTLQVELRKQKEWIGIYTDLDSASYEVRPGQTTQFYVLLNKQYVLSEVQGIKEERQGNRLLNIDKPRSKTFGTLWEKHNVDGVVEDINNYADKASGFYKRVKNLFGSD
;
A
#
# COMPACT_ATOMS: atom_id res chain seq x y z
N MET A 1 56.21 14.27 28.36
CA MET A 1 55.37 14.91 27.32
C MET A 1 54.83 13.97 26.22
N LYS A 2 55.04 12.64 26.26
CA LYS A 2 54.56 11.71 25.19
C LYS A 2 53.07 11.31 25.31
N LYS A 3 52.50 11.24 26.53
CA LYS A 3 51.09 10.83 26.76
C LYS A 3 50.03 11.77 26.18
N ARG A 4 50.30 13.08 26.07
CA ARG A 4 49.35 14.06 25.49
C ARG A 4 49.13 13.89 23.98
N ARG A 5 50.10 13.31 23.26
CA ARG A 5 50.00 13.10 21.81
C ARG A 5 49.02 11.99 21.44
N TYR A 6 48.93 10.93 22.24
CA TYR A 6 48.00 9.83 21.99
C TYR A 6 46.54 10.25 22.22
N VAL A 7 46.27 11.09 23.23
CA VAL A 7 44.91 11.62 23.50
C VAL A 7 44.41 12.50 22.35
N ALA A 8 45.29 13.34 21.79
CA ALA A 8 44.95 14.18 20.65
C ALA A 8 44.65 13.35 19.38
N VAL A 9 45.43 12.29 19.14
CA VAL A 9 45.22 11.39 17.99
C VAL A 9 43.92 10.58 18.14
N THR A 10 43.62 10.07 19.34
CA THR A 10 42.35 9.36 19.59
C THR A 10 41.13 10.27 19.49
N ALA A 11 41.23 11.53 19.93
CA ALA A 11 40.14 12.50 19.80
C ALA A 11 39.87 12.86 18.32
N LEU A 12 40.92 12.95 17.50
CA LEU A 12 40.80 13.22 16.07
C LEU A 12 40.15 12.06 15.30
N LEU A 13 40.44 10.82 15.70
CA LEU A 13 39.85 9.62 15.10
C LEU A 13 38.36 9.48 15.45
N PHE A 14 37.97 9.88 16.67
CA PHE A 14 36.56 9.87 17.09
C PHE A 14 35.72 10.93 16.35
N LEU A 15 36.30 12.08 16.04
CA LEU A 15 35.63 13.16 15.30
C LEU A 15 35.44 12.79 13.81
N ALA A 16 36.34 12.00 13.24
CA ALA A 16 36.21 11.50 11.86
C ALA A 16 35.07 10.47 11.69
N LEU A 17 34.71 9.71 12.75
CA LEU A 17 33.56 8.79 12.69
C LEU A 17 32.19 9.48 12.69
N LEU A 18 32.10 10.73 13.16
CA LEU A 18 30.84 11.49 13.15
C LEU A 18 30.55 12.16 11.79
N ALA A 19 31.54 12.17 10.88
CA ALA A 19 31.43 12.82 9.58
C ALA A 19 31.06 11.86 8.44
N THR A 20 30.50 10.68 8.73
CA THR A 20 29.98 9.83 7.66
C THR A 20 28.78 10.51 7.02
N PRO A 21 28.81 10.88 5.73
CA PRO A 21 27.62 11.37 5.06
C PRO A 21 26.57 10.27 5.13
N GLY A 22 25.48 10.51 5.85
CA GLY A 22 24.31 9.65 5.79
C GLY A 22 23.88 9.58 4.33
N PHE A 23 23.72 8.38 3.79
CA PHE A 23 23.15 8.17 2.46
C PHE A 23 21.72 8.72 2.46
N GLY A 24 21.58 10.02 2.21
CA GLY A 24 20.31 10.72 2.16
C GLY A 24 19.58 10.30 0.90
N GLN A 25 18.33 9.88 1.07
CA GLN A 25 17.42 9.69 -0.06
C GLN A 25 17.38 10.98 -0.87
N SER A 26 17.60 10.87 -2.19
CA SER A 26 17.56 12.04 -3.07
C SER A 26 16.19 12.69 -2.98
N THR A 27 16.12 14.02 -3.08
CA THR A 27 14.85 14.76 -3.05
C THR A 27 14.71 15.67 -4.25
N HIS A 28 13.46 15.93 -4.65
CA HIS A 28 13.09 16.89 -5.68
C HIS A 28 11.90 17.71 -5.18
N LEU A 29 12.04 19.04 -5.17
CA LEU A 29 11.03 19.96 -4.62
C LEU A 29 10.61 19.61 -3.18
N GLY A 30 11.53 19.10 -2.37
CA GLY A 30 11.28 18.72 -0.98
C GLY A 30 10.58 17.36 -0.80
N LEU A 31 10.20 16.68 -1.90
CA LEU A 31 9.65 15.33 -1.86
C LEU A 31 10.73 14.28 -2.13
N PRO A 32 10.58 13.05 -1.62
CA PRO A 32 11.49 11.95 -1.94
C PRO A 32 11.55 11.68 -3.44
N LEU A 33 12.73 11.35 -3.96
CA LEU A 33 12.97 11.06 -5.37
C LEU A 33 13.45 9.63 -5.54
N LEU A 34 12.70 8.86 -6.32
CA LEU A 34 13.11 7.56 -6.83
C LEU A 34 13.61 7.69 -8.27
N LYS A 35 14.58 6.89 -8.66
CA LYS A 35 15.05 6.84 -10.06
C LYS A 35 14.51 5.58 -10.74
N ALA A 36 14.18 5.67 -12.03
CA ALA A 36 13.74 4.52 -12.83
C ALA A 36 14.06 4.73 -14.32
N ASN A 37 14.35 3.66 -15.05
CA ASN A 37 14.30 3.65 -16.51
C ASN A 37 13.01 2.99 -17.03
N SER A 38 12.43 2.08 -16.24
CA SER A 38 11.17 1.40 -16.56
C SER A 38 9.97 2.19 -16.02
N SER A 39 8.91 2.28 -16.83
CA SER A 39 7.61 2.81 -16.35
C SER A 39 6.85 1.82 -15.46
N LYS A 40 7.24 0.54 -15.46
CA LYS A 40 6.65 -0.50 -14.61
C LYS A 40 7.42 -0.61 -13.30
N LEU A 41 6.68 -0.54 -12.21
CA LEU A 41 7.15 -0.61 -10.83
C LEU A 41 6.60 -1.86 -10.14
N SER A 42 7.44 -2.51 -9.35
CA SER A 42 6.99 -3.58 -8.46
C SER A 42 6.58 -2.98 -7.11
N VAL A 43 5.53 -3.52 -6.52
CA VAL A 43 4.99 -3.03 -5.25
C VAL A 43 4.94 -4.17 -4.25
N ARG A 44 5.43 -3.92 -3.03
CA ARG A 44 5.28 -4.83 -1.89
C ARG A 44 4.20 -4.32 -0.96
N ILE A 45 3.23 -5.18 -0.68
CA ILE A 45 2.16 -4.94 0.29
C ILE A 45 2.29 -6.04 1.35
N GLY A 46 2.68 -5.65 2.57
CA GLY A 46 3.00 -6.60 3.63
C GLY A 46 4.19 -7.50 3.25
N ASN A 47 3.92 -8.80 3.09
CA ASN A 47 4.92 -9.82 2.76
C ASN A 47 4.89 -10.25 1.28
N VAL A 48 3.99 -9.68 0.47
CA VAL A 48 3.83 -10.06 -0.94
C VAL A 48 4.40 -8.97 -1.83
N VAL A 49 5.29 -9.34 -2.74
CA VAL A 49 5.79 -8.47 -3.81
C VAL A 49 5.04 -8.83 -5.09
N VAL A 50 4.51 -7.82 -5.78
CA VAL A 50 3.84 -7.99 -7.07
C VAL A 50 4.61 -7.20 -8.12
N ASP A 51 5.19 -7.94 -9.07
CA ASP A 51 6.02 -7.35 -10.10
C ASP A 51 5.22 -6.62 -11.16
N GLY A 52 5.64 -5.39 -11.49
CA GLY A 52 5.00 -4.57 -12.51
C GLY A 52 3.53 -4.22 -12.21
N LEU A 53 3.11 -4.28 -10.94
CA LEU A 53 1.74 -3.95 -10.51
C LEU A 53 1.34 -2.53 -10.93
N TRP A 54 2.28 -1.59 -10.87
CA TRP A 54 2.01 -0.19 -11.10
C TRP A 54 2.77 0.33 -12.32
N THR A 55 2.07 0.96 -13.25
CA THR A 55 2.66 1.59 -14.43
C THR A 55 2.52 3.11 -14.34
N LEU A 56 3.65 3.81 -14.31
CA LEU A 56 3.70 5.26 -14.37
C LEU A 56 3.43 5.77 -15.77
N LYS A 57 2.65 6.85 -15.85
CA LYS A 57 2.39 7.58 -17.09
C LYS A 57 2.94 9.00 -16.96
N PRO A 58 4.00 9.35 -17.70
CA PRO A 58 4.61 10.69 -17.65
C PRO A 58 3.65 11.81 -18.05
N ASP A 59 2.65 11.50 -18.90
CA ASP A 59 1.65 12.47 -19.37
C ASP A 59 0.62 12.82 -18.29
N TYR A 60 0.56 12.05 -17.19
CA TYR A 60 -0.39 12.30 -16.11
C TYR A 60 0.19 13.32 -15.14
N LYS A 61 -0.61 14.34 -14.81
CA LYS A 61 -0.24 15.34 -13.81
C LYS A 61 0.08 14.73 -12.44
N LEU A 62 -0.60 13.63 -12.10
CA LEU A 62 -0.46 12.90 -10.84
C LEU A 62 -0.74 11.42 -11.10
N ASN A 63 0.18 10.55 -10.68
CA ASN A 63 0.01 9.11 -10.71
C ASN A 63 -0.37 8.61 -9.31
N THR A 64 -1.59 8.13 -9.13
CA THR A 64 -2.08 7.65 -7.83
C THR A 64 -2.10 6.12 -7.82
N LEU A 65 -1.45 5.52 -6.82
CA LEU A 65 -1.61 4.12 -6.45
C LEU A 65 -2.50 4.02 -5.22
N GLN A 66 -3.69 3.45 -5.37
CA GLN A 66 -4.56 3.13 -4.24
C GLN A 66 -4.21 1.75 -3.71
N VAL A 67 -3.95 1.67 -2.41
CA VAL A 67 -3.64 0.41 -1.73
C VAL A 67 -4.68 0.17 -0.66
N GLU A 68 -5.35 -0.97 -0.76
CA GLU A 68 -6.29 -1.43 0.25
C GLU A 68 -5.53 -1.94 1.48
N LEU A 69 -5.78 -1.29 2.62
CA LEU A 69 -5.10 -1.59 3.86
C LEU A 69 -5.96 -2.51 4.72
N ARG A 70 -5.43 -3.69 5.04
CA ARG A 70 -6.06 -4.66 5.96
C ARG A 70 -5.91 -4.26 7.43
N LYS A 71 -4.95 -3.38 7.72
CA LYS A 71 -4.59 -2.91 9.06
C LYS A 71 -4.69 -1.38 9.10
N GLN A 72 -4.66 -0.82 10.32
CA GLN A 72 -4.61 0.64 10.53
C GLN A 72 -3.37 1.30 9.95
N LYS A 73 -2.30 0.53 9.74
CA LYS A 73 -1.06 0.96 9.10
C LYS A 73 -0.38 -0.22 8.42
N GLU A 74 0.21 0.02 7.26
CA GLU A 74 0.95 -1.00 6.51
C GLU A 74 2.17 -0.39 5.83
N TRP A 75 3.24 -1.17 5.73
CA TRP A 75 4.44 -0.78 5.01
C TRP A 75 4.29 -1.15 3.54
N ILE A 76 4.34 -0.15 2.68
CA ILE A 76 4.32 -0.32 1.23
C ILE A 76 5.72 -0.11 0.70
N GLY A 77 6.27 -1.14 0.05
CA GLY A 77 7.54 -1.05 -0.65
C GLY A 77 7.31 -0.73 -2.12
N ILE A 78 8.00 0.26 -2.66
CA ILE A 78 8.03 0.57 -4.09
C ILE A 78 9.42 0.22 -4.58
N TYR A 79 9.47 -0.58 -5.65
CA TYR A 79 10.71 -1.02 -6.27
C TYR A 79 10.70 -0.60 -7.73
N THR A 80 11.76 0.10 -8.13
CA THR A 80 12.06 0.44 -9.52
C THR A 80 13.22 -0.45 -9.99
N ASP A 81 13.62 -0.30 -11.25
CA ASP A 81 14.82 -0.95 -11.78
C ASP A 81 16.14 -0.38 -11.21
N LEU A 82 16.11 0.80 -10.58
CA LEU A 82 17.29 1.49 -10.07
C LEU A 82 17.28 1.78 -8.57
N ASP A 83 16.11 1.79 -7.94
CA ASP A 83 15.92 2.32 -6.60
C ASP A 83 14.74 1.66 -5.88
N SER A 84 14.63 1.89 -4.58
CA SER A 84 13.49 1.45 -3.79
C SER A 84 13.19 2.40 -2.65
N ALA A 85 11.91 2.49 -2.27
CA ALA A 85 11.49 3.21 -1.08
C ALA A 85 10.43 2.41 -0.34
N SER A 86 10.33 2.65 0.97
CA SER A 86 9.27 2.07 1.79
C SER A 86 8.56 3.18 2.55
N TYR A 87 7.23 3.13 2.53
CA TYR A 87 6.38 4.14 3.15
C TYR A 87 5.41 3.46 4.13
N GLU A 88 5.27 4.01 5.33
CA GLU A 88 4.17 3.64 6.23
C GLU A 88 2.91 4.38 5.75
N VAL A 89 1.91 3.63 5.27
CA VAL A 89 0.66 4.17 4.76
C VAL A 89 -0.47 3.85 5.74
N ARG A 90 -1.35 4.83 5.95
CA ARG A 90 -2.55 4.71 6.81
C ARG A 90 -3.81 5.00 6.00
N PRO A 91 -4.98 4.48 6.41
CA PRO A 91 -6.23 4.79 5.71
C PRO A 91 -6.51 6.30 5.68
N GLY A 92 -6.82 6.83 4.50
CA GLY A 92 -7.04 8.26 4.27
C GLY A 92 -5.76 9.10 4.22
N GLN A 93 -4.58 8.51 4.44
CA GLN A 93 -3.31 9.19 4.28
C GLN A 93 -2.78 9.03 2.86
N THR A 94 -2.23 10.12 2.34
CA THR A 94 -1.54 10.16 1.05
C THR A 94 -0.07 10.46 1.27
N THR A 95 0.80 9.70 0.60
CA THR A 95 2.25 9.93 0.59
C THR A 95 2.69 10.23 -0.83
N GLN A 96 3.25 11.42 -1.03
CA GLN A 96 3.71 11.89 -2.35
C GLN A 96 5.22 11.76 -2.48
N PHE A 97 5.65 11.46 -3.70
CA PHE A 97 7.05 11.35 -4.07
C PHE A 97 7.21 11.56 -5.58
N TYR A 98 8.42 11.84 -6.02
CA TYR A 98 8.76 11.91 -7.43
C TYR A 98 9.43 10.63 -7.89
N VAL A 99 9.17 10.26 -9.14
CA VAL A 99 9.97 9.27 -9.87
C VAL A 99 10.63 9.97 -11.05
N LEU A 100 11.95 9.96 -11.10
CA LEU A 100 12.73 10.38 -12.26
C LEU A 100 12.73 9.23 -13.27
N LEU A 101 11.77 9.25 -14.18
CA LEU A 101 11.59 8.25 -15.24
C LEU A 101 12.19 8.77 -16.54
N ASN A 102 13.26 8.15 -17.05
CA ASN A 102 13.91 8.54 -18.32
C ASN A 102 14.21 10.05 -18.42
N LYS A 103 14.70 10.64 -17.33
CA LYS A 103 15.01 12.08 -17.16
C LYS A 103 13.79 13.02 -17.04
N GLN A 104 12.58 12.48 -16.98
CA GLN A 104 11.37 13.23 -16.70
C GLN A 104 10.90 12.99 -15.26
N TYR A 105 10.55 14.06 -14.56
CA TYR A 105 9.98 13.96 -13.21
C TYR A 105 8.49 13.63 -13.30
N VAL A 106 8.08 12.54 -12.65
CA VAL A 106 6.69 12.08 -12.59
C VAL A 106 6.22 12.16 -11.15
N LEU A 107 5.24 13.04 -10.88
CA LEU A 107 4.63 13.16 -9.56
C LEU A 107 3.74 11.93 -9.31
N SER A 108 4.01 11.27 -8.19
CA SER A 108 3.37 10.02 -7.81
C SER A 108 2.91 10.06 -6.36
N GLU A 109 1.83 9.35 -6.06
CA GLU A 109 1.33 9.25 -4.71
C GLU A 109 0.81 7.85 -4.40
N VAL A 110 1.00 7.41 -3.15
CA VAL A 110 0.34 6.23 -2.60
C VAL A 110 -0.75 6.69 -1.65
N GLN A 111 -1.94 6.17 -1.85
CA GLN A 111 -3.09 6.44 -1.00
C GLN A 111 -3.56 5.15 -0.33
N GLY A 112 -3.60 5.16 0.99
CA GLY A 112 -4.20 4.08 1.77
C GLY A 112 -5.72 4.22 1.75
N ILE A 113 -6.41 3.24 1.17
CA ILE A 113 -7.87 3.13 1.31
C ILE A 113 -8.16 2.10 2.39
N LYS A 114 -9.11 2.42 3.28
CA LYS A 114 -9.61 1.42 4.21
C LYS A 114 -10.38 0.40 3.39
N GLU A 115 -10.13 -0.89 3.63
CA GLU A 115 -11.08 -1.92 3.24
C GLU A 115 -12.41 -1.58 3.94
N GLU A 116 -13.30 -0.92 3.22
CA GLU A 116 -14.68 -0.81 3.63
C GLU A 116 -15.24 -2.20 3.43
N ARG A 117 -15.11 -3.04 4.46
CA ARG A 117 -15.92 -4.24 4.58
C ARG A 117 -17.35 -3.79 4.41
N GLN A 118 -17.88 -3.91 3.20
CA GLN A 118 -19.31 -3.88 2.97
C GLN A 118 -19.85 -4.97 3.89
N GLY A 119 -20.49 -4.55 4.97
CA GLY A 119 -20.64 -5.37 6.16
C GLY A 119 -21.30 -6.70 5.84
N ASN A 120 -20.66 -7.80 6.23
CA ASN A 120 -21.16 -9.18 6.31
C ASN A 120 -21.93 -9.77 5.10
N ARG A 121 -22.17 -9.03 4.02
CA ARG A 121 -22.93 -9.49 2.86
C ARG A 121 -21.96 -9.88 1.75
N LEU A 122 -21.98 -11.15 1.36
CA LEU A 122 -21.28 -11.60 0.15
C LEU A 122 -21.80 -10.92 -1.11
N LEU A 123 -23.10 -10.64 -1.16
CA LEU A 123 -23.76 -10.01 -2.28
C LEU A 123 -24.38 -8.69 -1.82
N ASN A 124 -23.86 -7.59 -2.35
CA ASN A 124 -24.41 -6.25 -2.21
C ASN A 124 -25.00 -5.79 -3.55
N ILE A 125 -26.13 -6.40 -3.91
CA ILE A 125 -26.83 -6.12 -5.17
C ILE A 125 -28.18 -5.52 -4.83
N ASP A 126 -28.38 -4.25 -5.19
CA ASP A 126 -29.66 -3.57 -5.01
C ASP A 126 -30.61 -3.84 -6.18
N LYS A 127 -31.91 -3.81 -5.88
CA LYS A 127 -32.96 -3.89 -6.89
C LYS A 127 -32.77 -2.80 -7.96
N PRO A 128 -32.77 -3.16 -9.26
CA PRO A 128 -32.56 -2.21 -10.33
C PRO A 128 -33.72 -1.21 -10.40
N ARG A 129 -33.39 0.08 -10.61
CA ARG A 129 -34.37 1.18 -10.67
C ARG A 129 -35.25 1.19 -11.93
N SER A 130 -34.91 0.37 -12.93
CA SER A 130 -35.69 0.30 -14.17
C SER A 130 -36.99 -0.49 -13.98
N LYS A 131 -38.05 -0.12 -14.73
CA LYS A 131 -39.33 -0.83 -14.65
C LYS A 131 -39.23 -2.28 -15.13
N THR A 132 -38.58 -2.53 -16.28
CA THR A 132 -38.48 -3.87 -16.86
C THR A 132 -37.64 -4.83 -16.02
N PHE A 133 -36.47 -4.39 -15.53
CA PHE A 133 -35.66 -5.26 -14.68
C PHE A 133 -36.20 -5.32 -13.25
N GLY A 134 -36.88 -4.27 -12.77
CA GLY A 134 -37.54 -4.27 -11.46
C GLY A 134 -38.69 -5.29 -11.36
N THR A 135 -39.49 -5.44 -12.41
CA THR A 135 -40.54 -6.47 -12.44
C THR A 135 -39.97 -7.87 -12.57
N LEU A 136 -38.90 -8.07 -13.34
CA LEU A 136 -38.18 -9.35 -13.39
C LEU A 136 -37.55 -9.71 -12.03
N TRP A 137 -36.98 -8.72 -11.36
CA TRP A 137 -36.41 -8.85 -10.02
C TRP A 137 -37.45 -9.33 -9.00
N GLU A 138 -38.65 -8.74 -9.01
CA GLU A 138 -39.78 -9.18 -8.17
C GLU A 138 -40.29 -10.57 -8.59
N LYS A 139 -40.50 -10.79 -9.88
CA LYS A 139 -41.04 -12.05 -10.43
C LYS A 139 -40.18 -13.26 -10.04
N HIS A 140 -38.86 -13.07 -9.98
CA HIS A 140 -37.91 -14.11 -9.65
C HIS A 140 -37.49 -14.12 -8.16
N ASN A 141 -38.13 -13.31 -7.31
CA ASN A 141 -37.82 -13.19 -5.87
C ASN A 141 -36.31 -13.04 -5.60
N VAL A 142 -35.65 -12.20 -6.40
CA VAL A 142 -34.19 -12.06 -6.35
C VAL A 142 -33.73 -11.54 -4.98
N ASP A 143 -34.56 -10.73 -4.31
CA ASP A 143 -34.30 -10.26 -2.95
C ASP A 143 -34.11 -11.44 -1.97
N GLY A 144 -34.99 -12.44 -2.00
CA GLY A 144 -34.89 -13.61 -1.15
C GLY A 144 -33.65 -14.47 -1.44
N VAL A 145 -33.29 -14.61 -2.71
CA VAL A 145 -32.06 -15.34 -3.11
C VAL A 145 -30.81 -14.64 -2.62
N VAL A 146 -30.74 -13.30 -2.75
CA VAL A 146 -29.62 -12.49 -2.26
C VAL A 146 -29.53 -12.59 -0.74
N GLU A 147 -30.66 -12.57 -0.03
CA GLU A 147 -30.71 -12.75 1.41
C GLU A 147 -30.25 -14.15 1.85
N ASP A 148 -30.70 -15.21 1.18
CA ASP A 148 -30.31 -16.59 1.47
C ASP A 148 -28.80 -16.82 1.28
N ILE A 149 -28.22 -16.26 0.21
CA ILE A 149 -26.78 -16.34 -0.04
C ILE A 149 -25.99 -15.63 1.06
N ASN A 150 -26.43 -14.43 1.47
CA ASN A 150 -25.80 -13.69 2.56
C ASN A 150 -25.93 -14.44 3.90
N ASN A 151 -27.11 -15.00 4.20
CA ASN A 151 -27.35 -15.81 5.39
C ASN A 151 -26.49 -17.09 5.42
N TYR A 152 -26.33 -17.75 4.27
CA TYR A 152 -25.46 -18.92 4.15
C TYR A 152 -23.99 -18.56 4.41
N ALA A 153 -23.55 -17.44 3.86
CA ALA A 153 -22.20 -16.92 4.07
C ALA A 153 -21.89 -16.59 5.54
N ASP A 154 -22.83 -15.95 6.21
CA ASP A 154 -22.70 -15.59 7.62
C ASP A 154 -22.58 -16.85 8.49
N LYS A 155 -23.37 -17.88 8.19
CA LYS A 155 -23.25 -19.18 8.87
C LYS A 155 -21.90 -19.84 8.60
N ALA A 156 -21.44 -19.86 7.35
CA ALA A 156 -20.17 -20.47 6.97
C ALA A 156 -18.96 -19.75 7.60
N SER A 157 -18.97 -18.42 7.58
CA SER A 157 -17.93 -17.59 8.19
C SER A 157 -17.93 -17.70 9.72
N GLY A 158 -19.11 -17.76 10.35
CA GLY A 158 -19.27 -18.02 11.79
C GLY A 158 -18.73 -19.39 12.20
N PHE A 159 -18.98 -20.42 11.40
CA PHE A 159 -18.42 -21.76 11.60
C PHE A 159 -16.90 -21.75 11.47
N TYR A 160 -16.35 -21.15 10.42
CA TYR A 160 -14.89 -21.00 10.25
C TYR A 160 -14.25 -20.27 11.42
N LYS A 161 -14.85 -19.18 11.90
CA LYS A 161 -14.37 -18.42 13.07
C LYS A 161 -14.39 -19.27 14.35
N ARG A 162 -15.43 -20.07 14.55
CA ARG A 162 -15.53 -20.99 15.69
C ARG A 162 -14.46 -22.10 15.62
N VAL A 163 -14.27 -22.71 14.46
CA VAL A 163 -13.22 -23.73 14.24
C VAL A 163 -11.83 -23.13 14.43
N LYS A 164 -11.54 -21.96 13.87
CA LYS A 164 -10.27 -21.26 14.08
C LYS A 164 -9.98 -20.98 15.55
N ASN A 165 -11.00 -20.54 16.31
CA ASN A 165 -10.84 -20.30 17.74
C ASN A 165 -10.70 -21.60 18.56
N LEU A 166 -11.26 -22.72 18.08
CA LEU A 166 -11.13 -24.04 18.74
C LEU A 166 -9.79 -24.72 18.48
N PHE A 167 -9.19 -24.51 17.31
CA PHE A 167 -8.04 -25.27 16.82
C PHE A 167 -6.78 -24.43 16.56
N GLY A 168 -6.75 -23.15 16.97
CA GLY A 168 -5.61 -22.27 16.67
C GLY A 168 -5.45 -21.09 17.62
N SER A 169 -4.62 -21.29 18.65
CA SER A 169 -3.68 -20.28 19.13
C SER A 169 -2.28 -20.87 18.98
N ASP A 170 -1.60 -20.51 17.90
CA ASP A 170 -0.14 -20.56 17.75
C ASP A 170 0.30 -19.20 17.19
#